data_AF-A0AAJ0C5W7-F1
#
_entry.id   AF-A0AAJ0C5W7-F1
#
_cell.length_a   1.000
_cell.length_b   1.000
_cell.length_c   1.000
_cell.angle_alpha   90.00
_cell.angle_beta   90.00
_cell.angle_gamma   90.00
#
_symmetry.space_group_name_H-M   'P 1'
#
loop_
_entity.id
_entity.type
_entity.pdbx_description
1 polymer ?
#
loop_
_entity_poly.entity_id
_entity_poly.type
_entity_poly.pdbx_seq_one_letter_code
_entity_poly.pdbx_strand_id
1 'polypeptide(L)'
;MAKSSRASSVKNNNQQLKKNVFGPVESARTERLSAKLLEIAAQAKTSRPENEKEMEDVETTSTDQKTAPTVTEEETMDIDSGAKAVKRKLTLGRKGIEKRRRSKKSSIVFPKYKDRQAAKKMK
;
A
#
# COMPACT_ATOMS: atom_id res chain seq x y z
N MET A 1 -22.52 11.09 -17.85
CA MET A 1 -21.58 11.54 -16.79
C MET A 1 -20.45 10.54 -16.65
N ALA A 2 -19.20 11.01 -16.71
CA ALA A 2 -18.05 10.18 -16.37
C ALA A 2 -18.13 9.74 -14.90
N LYS A 3 -17.58 8.56 -14.59
CA LYS A 3 -17.45 8.10 -13.21
C LYS A 3 -16.27 8.81 -12.55
N SER A 4 -16.37 9.09 -11.26
CA SER A 4 -15.24 9.66 -10.50
C SER A 4 -14.11 8.65 -10.32
N SER A 5 -12.89 9.14 -10.12
CA SER A 5 -11.71 8.31 -9.80
C SER A 5 -11.92 7.40 -8.58
N ARG A 6 -12.75 7.83 -7.63
CA ARG A 6 -13.07 7.07 -6.42
C ARG A 6 -14.22 6.07 -6.58
N ALA A 7 -14.88 6.03 -7.74
CA ALA A 7 -15.97 5.11 -8.01
C ALA A 7 -15.53 3.65 -7.84
N SER A 8 -16.37 2.84 -7.18
CA SER A 8 -16.06 1.44 -6.88
C SER A 8 -15.81 0.60 -8.13
N SER A 9 -16.55 0.83 -9.22
CA SER A 9 -16.36 0.10 -10.48
C SER A 9 -14.97 0.34 -11.08
N VAL A 10 -14.51 1.59 -11.07
CA VAL A 10 -13.18 1.97 -11.58
C VAL A 10 -12.08 1.35 -10.74
N LYS A 11 -12.21 1.39 -9.41
CA LYS A 11 -11.25 0.76 -8.49
C LYS A 11 -11.15 -0.74 -8.69
N ASN A 12 -12.28 -1.43 -8.79
CA ASN A 12 -12.29 -2.89 -8.95
C ASN A 12 -11.67 -3.32 -10.28
N ASN A 13 -11.96 -2.59 -11.37
CA ASN A 13 -11.34 -2.86 -12.67
C ASN A 13 -9.82 -2.62 -12.62
N ASN A 14 -9.37 -1.49 -12.06
CA ASN A 14 -7.95 -1.20 -11.93
C ASN A 14 -7.21 -2.24 -11.06
N GLN A 15 -7.85 -2.76 -10.01
CA GLN A 15 -7.29 -3.86 -9.21
C GLN A 15 -7.10 -5.14 -10.04
N GLN A 16 -8.06 -5.47 -10.90
CA GLN A 16 -7.95 -6.63 -11.79
C GLN A 16 -6.83 -6.45 -12.82
N LEU A 17 -6.73 -5.26 -13.43
CA LEU A 17 -5.63 -4.95 -14.37
C LEU A 17 -4.26 -5.02 -13.69
N LYS A 18 -4.15 -4.51 -12.46
CA LYS A 18 -2.92 -4.62 -11.66
C LYS A 18 -2.56 -6.07 -11.39
N LYS A 19 -3.53 -6.92 -11.02
CA LYS A 19 -3.26 -8.32 -10.73
C LYS A 19 -2.84 -9.12 -11.96
N ASN A 20 -3.52 -8.91 -13.08
CA ASN A 20 -3.40 -9.79 -14.24
C ASN A 20 -2.37 -9.30 -15.26
N VAL A 21 -2.27 -7.98 -15.45
CA VAL A 21 -1.46 -7.39 -16.53
C VAL A 21 -0.21 -6.74 -15.96
N PHE A 22 -0.37 -5.77 -15.06
CA PHE A 22 0.76 -4.95 -14.62
C PHE A 22 1.67 -5.68 -13.62
N GLY A 23 1.09 -6.44 -12.68
CA GLY A 23 1.85 -7.16 -11.64
C GLY A 23 2.88 -8.15 -12.21
N PRO A 24 2.48 -9.08 -13.10
CA PRO A 24 3.43 -10.03 -13.70
C PRO A 24 4.50 -9.36 -14.58
N VAL A 25 4.16 -8.26 -15.25
CA VAL A 25 5.11 -7.52 -16.10
C VAL A 25 6.14 -6.79 -15.23
N GLU A 26 5.70 -6.16 -14.15
CA GLU A 26 6.57 -5.50 -13.17
C GLU A 26 7.48 -6.52 -12.48
N SER A 27 6.96 -7.68 -12.06
CA SER A 27 7.78 -8.73 -11.43
C SER A 27 8.87 -9.23 -12.40
N ALA A 28 8.52 -9.55 -13.64
CA ALA A 28 9.50 -9.96 -14.65
C ALA A 28 10.55 -8.88 -14.93
N ARG A 29 10.16 -7.59 -14.90
CA ARG A 29 11.12 -6.48 -15.01
C ARG A 29 12.06 -6.44 -13.82
N THR A 30 11.55 -6.59 -12.60
CA THR A 30 12.39 -6.61 -11.39
C THR A 30 13.36 -7.78 -11.38
N GLU A 31 12.92 -8.97 -11.77
CA GLU A 31 13.77 -10.17 -11.89
C GLU A 31 14.92 -9.96 -12.90
N ARG A 32 14.61 -9.37 -14.06
CA ARG A 32 15.63 -9.03 -15.07
C ARG A 32 16.64 -8.02 -14.55
N LEU A 33 16.18 -6.99 -13.84
CA LEU A 33 17.08 -5.98 -13.28
C LEU A 33 17.93 -6.55 -12.15
N SER A 34 17.35 -7.37 -11.26
CA SER A 34 18.12 -8.03 -10.20
C SER A 34 19.16 -8.98 -10.77
N ALA A 35 18.84 -9.74 -11.83
CA ALA A 35 19.81 -10.60 -12.50
C ALA A 35 20.99 -9.80 -13.08
N LYS A 36 20.71 -8.66 -13.75
CA LYS A 36 21.76 -7.76 -14.25
C LYS A 36 22.62 -7.16 -13.14
N LEU A 37 22.01 -6.78 -12.02
CA LEU A 37 22.76 -6.24 -10.89
C LEU A 37 23.63 -7.30 -10.24
N LEU A 38 23.15 -8.55 -10.13
CA LEU A 38 23.96 -9.67 -9.66
C LEU A 38 25.06 -10.02 -10.63
N GLU A 39 24.82 -9.93 -11.95
CA GLU A 39 25.86 -10.09 -12.97
C GLU A 39 26.95 -9.01 -12.82
N ILE A 40 26.57 -7.74 -12.66
CA ILE A 40 27.53 -6.64 -12.42
C ILE A 40 28.28 -6.82 -11.09
N ALA A 41 27.62 -7.30 -10.04
CA ALA A 41 28.28 -7.56 -8.77
C ALA A 41 29.21 -8.79 -8.83
N ALA A 42 28.81 -9.83 -9.56
CA ALA A 42 29.59 -11.05 -9.79
C ALA A 42 30.75 -10.82 -10.77
N GLN A 43 30.65 -9.82 -11.65
CA GLN A 43 31.78 -9.14 -12.28
C GLN A 43 32.58 -8.40 -11.18
N ALA A 44 33.09 -9.15 -10.22
CA ALA A 44 33.86 -8.65 -9.11
C ALA A 44 35.18 -8.08 -9.64
N LYS A 45 35.32 -6.75 -9.62
CA LYS A 45 36.62 -6.05 -9.56
C LYS A 45 37.61 -6.39 -10.68
N THR A 46 37.17 -7.01 -11.78
CA THR A 46 38.05 -7.36 -12.90
C THR A 46 38.38 -6.09 -13.64
N SER A 47 39.55 -5.54 -13.30
CA SER A 47 40.13 -4.32 -13.82
C SER A 47 39.11 -3.19 -14.00
N ARG A 48 38.95 -2.35 -12.97
CA ARG A 48 38.84 -0.92 -13.27
C ARG A 48 39.94 -0.64 -14.30
N PRO A 49 39.64 -0.17 -15.52
CA PRO A 49 40.71 0.23 -16.42
C PRO A 49 41.61 1.17 -15.60
N GLU A 50 42.91 0.95 -15.63
CA GLU A 50 43.92 1.57 -14.75
C GLU A 50 43.99 3.12 -14.81
N ASN A 51 43.00 3.79 -15.41
CA ASN A 51 42.97 5.22 -15.65
C ASN A 51 42.18 6.04 -14.62
N GLU A 52 41.62 5.44 -13.57
CA GLU A 52 41.10 6.23 -12.44
C GLU A 52 41.39 5.51 -11.11
N LYS A 53 42.64 5.59 -10.64
CA LYS A 53 42.85 5.79 -9.20
C LYS A 53 42.53 7.27 -8.99
N GLU A 54 41.56 7.66 -8.19
CA GLU A 54 41.70 7.89 -6.75
C GLU A 54 40.32 8.31 -6.25
N MET A 55 39.95 7.83 -5.07
CA MET A 55 39.28 8.57 -4.00
C MET A 55 39.07 7.51 -2.92
N GLU A 56 40.01 7.53 -1.98
CA GLU A 56 40.17 6.61 -0.86
C GLU A 56 38.90 6.45 -0.02
N ASP A 57 38.78 5.21 0.45
CA ASP A 57 37.97 4.80 1.58
C ASP A 57 38.46 5.52 2.84
N VAL A 58 37.66 6.40 3.44
CA VAL A 58 37.94 7.00 4.76
C VAL A 58 36.67 6.94 5.61
N GLU A 59 36.48 5.81 6.28
CA GLU A 59 35.81 5.80 7.57
C GLU A 59 36.85 6.15 8.64
N THR A 60 36.71 7.31 9.31
CA THR A 60 36.72 7.48 10.78
C THR A 60 36.89 8.96 11.21
N THR A 61 35.82 9.51 11.78
CA THR A 61 35.77 10.39 12.98
C THR A 61 36.57 11.72 13.06
N SER A 62 35.79 12.81 13.19
CA SER A 62 35.96 13.94 14.14
C SER A 62 36.50 15.30 13.63
N THR A 63 35.59 16.28 13.75
CA THR A 63 35.77 17.68 14.21
C THR A 63 36.49 18.75 13.36
N ASP A 64 35.64 19.61 12.79
CA ASP A 64 35.53 21.07 13.02
C ASP A 64 36.40 22.10 12.26
N GLN A 65 35.63 22.95 11.55
CA GLN A 65 35.78 24.39 11.29
C GLN A 65 36.65 24.93 10.12
N LYS A 66 35.89 25.27 9.05
CA LYS A 66 35.65 26.63 8.53
C LYS A 66 36.71 27.23 7.60
N THR A 67 36.35 27.36 6.32
CA THR A 67 36.28 28.65 5.58
C THR A 67 35.59 28.44 4.22
N ALA A 68 34.48 29.16 4.01
CA ALA A 68 33.79 29.38 2.73
C ALA A 68 34.27 30.74 2.16
N PRO A 69 34.03 31.16 0.89
CA PRO A 69 32.75 31.10 0.13
C PRO A 69 32.94 30.70 -1.36
N THR A 70 31.97 30.52 -2.28
CA THR A 70 30.81 31.35 -2.66
C THR A 70 29.95 30.61 -3.73
N VAL A 71 28.64 30.51 -3.46
CA VAL A 71 27.42 30.68 -4.31
C VAL A 71 27.12 29.79 -5.54
N THR A 72 26.11 28.92 -5.39
CA THR A 72 24.77 28.96 -6.05
C THR A 72 23.97 27.75 -5.48
N GLU A 73 23.11 27.91 -4.46
CA GLU A 73 21.67 28.27 -4.59
C GLU A 73 20.97 27.42 -5.66
N GLU A 74 19.96 26.57 -5.44
CA GLU A 74 19.09 26.18 -4.34
C GLU A 74 18.43 24.86 -4.80
N GLU A 75 18.45 23.78 -4.00
CA GLU A 75 17.44 22.68 -4.07
C GLU A 75 17.66 21.64 -2.95
N THR A 76 17.89 22.11 -1.72
CA THR A 76 17.71 21.27 -0.53
C THR A 76 16.21 21.13 -0.26
N MET A 77 15.60 20.11 -0.86
CA MET A 77 14.19 19.76 -0.69
C MET A 77 13.85 19.57 0.79
N ASP A 78 12.85 20.30 1.27
CA ASP A 78 12.25 20.15 2.58
C ASP A 78 11.72 18.71 2.76
N ILE A 79 12.34 17.97 3.68
CA ILE A 79 11.85 16.66 4.10
C ILE A 79 10.74 16.93 5.14
N ASP A 80 9.49 16.74 4.71
CA ASP A 80 8.32 16.70 5.61
C ASP A 80 8.49 15.56 6.64
N SER A 81 9.17 15.85 7.73
CA SER A 81 9.27 15.01 8.92
C SER A 81 7.98 15.11 9.75
N GLY A 82 6.86 14.78 9.10
CA GLY A 82 5.52 14.99 9.63
C GLY A 82 4.54 13.83 9.47
N ALA A 83 4.97 12.67 9.00
CA ALA A 83 4.08 11.51 8.89
C ALA A 83 4.15 10.64 10.16
N LYS A 84 3.35 10.99 11.17
CA LYS A 84 3.08 10.10 12.32
C LYS A 84 2.63 8.74 11.79
N ALA A 85 3.29 7.67 12.22
CA ALA A 85 2.94 6.29 11.87
C ALA A 85 1.47 6.00 12.22
N VAL A 86 0.60 6.00 11.20
CA VAL A 86 -0.80 5.61 11.37
C VAL A 86 -0.81 4.10 11.61
N LYS A 87 -0.96 3.72 12.88
CA LYS A 87 -1.22 2.33 13.28
C LYS A 87 -2.49 1.87 12.56
N ARG A 88 -2.32 1.11 11.47
CA ARG A 88 -3.43 0.44 10.77
C ARG A 88 -3.93 -0.67 11.68
N LYS A 89 -4.91 -0.37 12.53
CA LYS A 89 -5.65 -1.39 13.28
C LYS A 89 -6.51 -2.16 12.28
N LEU A 90 -5.95 -3.28 11.81
CA LEU A 90 -6.67 -4.29 11.06
C LEU A 90 -7.76 -4.90 11.95
N THR A 91 -8.86 -5.25 11.29
CA THR A 91 -9.94 -6.13 11.74
C THR A 91 -11.05 -5.49 12.60
N LEU A 92 -12.21 -5.29 11.97
CA LEU A 92 -13.45 -6.03 12.23
C LEU A 92 -14.63 -5.18 11.73
N GLY A 93 -15.32 -5.68 10.71
CA GLY A 93 -16.58 -5.10 10.26
C GLY A 93 -16.73 -5.16 8.76
N ARG A 94 -17.05 -6.35 8.25
CA ARG A 94 -17.81 -6.47 7.01
C ARG A 94 -19.11 -5.67 7.18
N LYS A 95 -19.09 -4.37 6.92
CA LYS A 95 -20.31 -3.56 6.81
C LYS A 95 -20.86 -3.70 5.39
N GLY A 96 -21.12 -4.96 5.01
CA GLY A 96 -22.23 -5.22 4.11
C GLY A 96 -23.50 -5.01 4.94
N ILE A 97 -24.52 -4.41 4.34
CA ILE A 97 -25.84 -4.29 4.95
C ILE A 97 -26.37 -5.72 5.12
N GLU A 98 -26.08 -6.33 6.26
CA GLU A 98 -26.74 -7.54 6.67
C GLU A 98 -28.17 -7.10 6.95
N LYS A 99 -29.07 -7.31 5.97
CA LYS A 99 -30.51 -7.17 6.16
C LYS A 99 -30.92 -8.23 7.18
N ARG A 100 -30.64 -7.96 8.46
CA ARG A 100 -31.13 -8.74 9.60
C ARG A 100 -32.64 -8.74 9.45
N ARG A 101 -33.16 -9.89 9.02
CA ARG A 101 -34.58 -10.12 8.85
C ARG A 101 -35.24 -9.72 10.16
N ARG A 102 -36.07 -8.68 10.09
CA ARG A 102 -37.02 -8.15 11.10
C ARG A 102 -36.95 -8.95 12.41
N SER A 103 -36.21 -8.45 13.39
CA SER A 103 -36.37 -8.94 14.76
C SER A 103 -37.86 -8.81 15.10
N LYS A 104 -38.50 -9.95 15.41
CA LYS A 104 -39.87 -9.96 15.93
C LYS A 104 -39.81 -9.09 17.19
N LYS A 105 -40.53 -7.98 17.18
CA LYS A 105 -40.67 -7.11 18.36
C LYS A 105 -41.20 -8.01 19.47
N SER A 106 -40.44 -8.20 20.55
CA SER A 106 -40.87 -8.95 21.73
C SER A 106 -41.87 -8.09 22.49
N SER A 107 -43.06 -7.92 21.91
CA SER A 107 -44.19 -7.34 22.63
C SER A 107 -44.72 -8.40 23.58
N ILE A 108 -44.70 -8.10 24.87
CA ILE A 108 -45.35 -8.90 25.91
C ILE A 108 -46.86 -8.63 25.81
N VAL A 109 -47.47 -9.11 24.73
CA VAL A 109 -48.90 -9.00 24.46
C VAL A 109 -49.38 -10.39 24.07
N PHE A 110 -50.55 -10.79 24.60
CA PHE A 110 -51.13 -12.07 24.26
C PHE A 110 -51.37 -12.19 22.74
N PRO A 111 -51.04 -13.33 22.11
CA PRO A 111 -51.28 -13.55 20.69
C PRO A 111 -52.74 -13.30 20.34
N LYS A 112 -53.02 -12.50 19.30
CA LYS A 112 -54.40 -12.26 18.88
C LYS A 112 -54.98 -13.52 18.25
N TYR A 113 -56.31 -13.66 18.29
CA TYR A 113 -57.02 -14.85 17.81
C TYR A 113 -56.68 -15.23 16.35
N LYS A 114 -56.46 -14.22 15.48
CA LYS A 114 -56.08 -14.43 14.07
C LYS A 114 -54.69 -15.06 13.92
N ASP A 115 -53.73 -14.68 14.78
CA ASP A 115 -52.36 -15.20 14.76
C ASP A 115 -52.32 -16.68 15.21
N ARG A 116 -53.19 -17.06 16.15
CA ARG A 116 -53.33 -18.45 16.61
C ARG A 116 -53.86 -19.37 15.51
N GLN A 117 -54.81 -18.90 14.69
CA GLN A 117 -55.36 -19.71 13.59
C GLN A 117 -54.37 -19.86 12.43
N ALA A 118 -53.56 -18.83 12.15
CA ALA A 118 -52.49 -18.93 11.17
C ALA A 118 -51.43 -19.98 11.57
N ALA A 119 -51.07 -20.05 12.85
CA ALA A 119 -50.14 -21.07 13.35
C ALA A 119 -50.71 -22.50 13.28
N LYS A 120 -52.02 -22.69 13.44
CA LYS A 120 -52.67 -24.00 13.29
C LYS A 120 -52.73 -24.51 11.85
N LYS A 121 -52.83 -23.63 10.85
CA LYS A 121 -52.88 -24.01 9.42
C LYS A 121 -51.52 -24.39 8.84
N MET A 122 -50.43 -24.04 9.52
CA MET A 122 -49.06 -24.30 9.10
C MET A 122 -48.49 -25.59 9.73
N LYS A 123 -49.36 -26.44 10.30
CA LYS A 123 -49.00 -27.68 11.00
C LYS A 123 -49.69 -28.86 10.36
#